data_AF-A0A1I3NP78-F1
#
_entry.id   AF-A0A1I3NP78-F1
#
_cell.length_a   1.000
_cell.length_b   1.000
_cell.length_c   1.000
_cell.angle_alpha   90.00
_cell.angle_beta   90.00
_cell.angle_gamma   90.00
#
_symmetry.space_group_name_H-M   'P 1'
#
loop_
_entity.id
_entity.type
_entity.pdbx_description
1 polymer ?
#
loop_
_entity_poly.entity_id
_entity_poly.type
_entity_poly.pdbx_seq_one_letter_code
_entity_poly.pdbx_strand_id
1 'polypeptide(L)' 'METITATSTSSSTTKKPIIHCYVKRDSNSLFKLYSQTDNALPVFHSEHYSLSEAKEEAITLGAVNCLLV' A
#
# COMPACT_ATOMS: atom_id res chain seq x y z
N MET A 1 -6.48 -14.80 5.97
CA MET A 1 -5.78 -14.00 4.95
C MET A 1 -6.84 -13.42 4.06
N GLU A 2 -7.08 -12.11 4.13
CA GLU A 2 -8.06 -11.43 3.29
C GLU A 2 -7.33 -10.44 2.37
N THR A 3 -7.51 -10.61 1.07
CA THR A 3 -6.86 -9.79 0.04
C THR A 3 -7.80 -8.67 -0.36
N ILE A 4 -7.36 -7.41 -0.24
CA ILE A 4 -8.16 -6.25 -0.66
C ILE A 4 -7.59 -5.72 -1.97
N THR A 5 -8.25 -6.05 -3.08
CA THR A 5 -7.83 -5.65 -4.43
C THR A 5 -8.12 -4.16 -4.67
N ALA A 6 -7.09 -3.37 -4.98
CA ALA A 6 -7.25 -1.98 -5.42
C ALA A 6 -7.26 -1.94 -6.95
N THR A 7 -8.43 -1.74 -7.55
CA THR A 7 -8.58 -1.78 -9.01
C THR A 7 -8.11 -0.46 -9.63
N SER A 8 -6.84 -0.34 -10.00
CA SER A 8 -6.35 0.76 -10.84
C SER A 8 -6.36 0.33 -12.31
N THR A 9 -7.41 0.68 -13.04
CA THR A 9 -7.48 0.52 -14.49
C THR A 9 -6.53 1.49 -15.19
N SER A 10 -5.34 1.03 -15.57
CA SER A 10 -4.52 1.77 -16.54
C SER A 10 -3.82 0.81 -17.53
N SER A 11 -4.43 0.68 -18.71
CA SER A 11 -3.80 0.14 -19.92
C SER A 11 -2.89 1.21 -20.54
N SER A 12 -1.59 1.15 -20.27
CA SER A 12 -0.62 1.97 -21.01
C SER A 12 0.75 1.29 -20.99
N THR A 13 1.33 1.05 -22.18
CA THR A 13 2.57 0.32 -22.45
C THR A 13 3.85 1.09 -22.10
N THR A 14 3.78 1.96 -21.09
CA THR A 14 4.96 2.45 -20.39
C THR A 14 4.92 1.75 -19.04
N LYS A 15 5.86 0.83 -18.74
CA LYS A 15 5.88 0.08 -17.47
C LYS A 15 6.05 1.07 -16.32
N LYS A 16 4.95 1.65 -15.84
CA LYS A 16 4.92 2.35 -14.57
C LYS A 16 5.30 1.31 -13.51
N PRO A 17 6.19 1.66 -12.57
CA PRO A 17 6.57 0.75 -11.49
C PRO A 17 5.31 0.26 -10.77
N ILE A 18 5.21 -1.05 -10.55
CA ILE A 18 4.08 -1.61 -9.81
C ILE A 18 4.34 -1.35 -8.33
N ILE A 19 3.44 -0.61 -7.68
CA ILE A 19 3.54 -0.30 -6.25
C ILE A 19 2.54 -1.17 -5.49
N HIS A 20 3.05 -1.96 -4.56
CA HIS A 20 2.28 -2.70 -3.57
C HIS A 20 2.39 -2.01 -2.22
N CYS A 21 1.27 -1.90 -1.50
CA CYS A 21 1.23 -1.37 -0.15
C CYS A 21 0.93 -2.47 0.86
N TYR A 22 1.57 -2.37 2.02
CA TYR A 22 1.34 -3.23 3.17
C TYR A 22 1.11 -2.36 4.39
N VAL A 23 -0.01 -2.55 5.08
CA VAL A 23 -0.32 -1.85 6.32
C VAL A 23 -0.14 -2.83 7.46
N LYS A 24 0.78 -2.55 8.38
CA LYS A 24 0.96 -3.33 9.61
C LYS A 24 0.40 -2.56 10.79
N ARG A 25 -0.45 -3.21 11.59
CA ARG A 25 -0.90 -2.62 12.87
C ARG A 25 0.14 -2.90 13.95
N ASP A 26 0.64 -1.85 14.59
CA ASP A 26 1.54 -1.97 15.75
C ASP A 26 0.74 -2.19 17.05
N SER A 27 1.43 -2.65 18.11
CA SER A 27 0.83 -2.83 19.44
C SER A 27 0.23 -1.54 20.01
N ASN A 28 0.72 -0.39 19.56
CA ASN A 28 0.23 0.93 19.94
C ASN A 28 -1.01 1.39 19.16
N SER A 29 -1.65 0.48 18.40
CA SER A 29 -2.80 0.78 17.53
C SER A 29 -2.53 1.78 16.40
N LEU A 30 -1.26 1.99 16.06
CA LEU A 30 -0.85 2.75 14.89
C LEU A 30 -0.77 1.83 13.66
N PHE A 31 -1.10 2.39 12.50
CA PHE A 31 -1.08 1.71 11.21
C PHE A 31 0.15 2.18 10.43
N LYS A 32 1.14 1.31 10.29
CA LYS A 32 2.37 1.59 9.55
C LYS A 32 2.22 1.17 8.11
N LEU A 33 2.31 2.11 7.18
CA LEU A 33 2.27 1.88 5.76
C LEU A 33 3.68 1.60 5.24
N TYR A 34 3.83 0.49 4.52
CA TYR A 34 5.03 0.12 3.79
C TYR A 34 4.68 0.07 2.31
N SER A 35 5.59 0.53 1.46
CA SER A 35 5.48 0.42 0.01
C SER A 35 6.57 -0.49 -0.53
N GLN A 36 6.21 -1.29 -1.52
CA GLN A 36 7.11 -2.14 -2.27
C GLN A 36 6.94 -1.83 -3.75
N THR A 37 8.04 -1.51 -4.40
CA THR A 37 8.07 -1.28 -5.84
C THR A 37 8.65 -2.50 -6.55
N ASP A 38 7.88 -3.10 -7.46
CA ASP A 38 8.23 -4.33 -8.16
C ASP A 38 8.68 -5.44 -7.16
N ASN A 39 9.88 -5.99 -7.34
CA ASN A 39 10.45 -7.04 -6.49
C ASN A 39 11.41 -6.48 -5.41
N ALA A 40 11.36 -5.18 -5.11
CA ALA A 40 12.16 -4.59 -4.04
C ALA A 40 11.68 -5.06 -2.65
N LEU A 41 12.50 -4.84 -1.63
CA LEU A 41 12.07 -5.05 -0.25
C LEU A 41 11.03 -3.97 0.14
N PRO A 42 10.01 -4.31 0.95
CA PRO A 42 9.09 -3.32 1.50
C PRO A 42 9.84 -2.26 2.31
N VAL A 43 9.58 -0.99 2.00
CA VAL A 43 10.18 0.15 2.68
C VAL A 43 9.10 0.86 3.48
N PHE A 44 9.43 1.27 4.70
CA PHE A 44 8.55 2.08 5.52
C PHE A 44 8.26 3.42 4.81
N HIS A 45 6.99 3.80 4.78
CA HIS A 45 6.54 5.02 4.14
C HIS A 45 6.03 6.03 5.17
N SER A 46 5.03 5.65 5.94
CA SER A 46 4.33 6.55 6.86
C SER A 46 3.59 5.78 7.96
N GLU A 47 3.08 6.52 8.95
CA GLU A 47 2.35 5.98 10.08
C GLU A 47 1.06 6.77 10.30
N HIS A 48 -0.04 6.06 10.54
CA HIS A 48 -1.39 6.61 10.62
C HIS A 48 -2.11 6.17 11.90
N TYR A 49 -3.05 6.99 12.35
CA TYR A 49 -3.90 6.65 13.50
C TYR A 49 -5.10 5.79 13.09
N SER A 50 -5.44 5.78 11.80
CA SER A 50 -6.53 4.97 11.26
C SER A 50 -6.13 4.21 9.99
N LEU A 51 -6.81 3.08 9.76
CA LEU A 51 -6.65 2.29 8.53
C LEU A 51 -7.14 3.06 7.29
N SER A 52 -8.14 3.94 7.46
CA SER A 52 -8.69 4.73 6.35
C SER A 52 -7.66 5.72 5.80
N GLU A 53 -6.93 6.41 6.67
CA GLU A 53 -5.85 7.33 6.26
C GLU A 53 -4.73 6.58 5.52
N ALA A 54 -4.31 5.41 6.03
CA ALA A 54 -3.30 4.58 5.37
C ALA A 54 -3.75 4.10 3.98
N LYS A 55 -5.06 3.83 3.80
CA LYS A 55 -5.63 3.47 2.50
C LYS A 55 -5.67 4.65 1.53
N GLU A 56 -6.09 5.82 1.99
CA GLU A 56 -6.11 7.04 1.16
C GLU A 56 -4.71 7.41 0.68
N GLU A 57 -3.71 7.27 1.54
CA GLU A 57 -2.31 7.50 1.17
C GLU A 57 -1.82 6.45 0.17
N ALA A 58 -2.13 5.16 0.38
CA ALA A 58 -1.81 4.11 -0.59
C ALA A 58 -2.44 4.35 -1.97
N ILE A 59 -3.68 4.85 -2.03
CA ILE A 59 -4.34 5.22 -3.30
C ILE A 59 -3.62 6.40 -3.94
N THR A 60 -3.24 7.42 -3.16
CA THR A 60 -2.50 8.59 -3.63
C THR A 60 -1.13 8.21 -4.20
N LEU A 61 -0.47 7.22 -3.60
CA LEU A 61 0.79 6.65 -4.08
C LEU A 61 0.65 5.88 -5.40
N GLY A 62 -0.57 5.61 -5.86
CA GLY A 62 -0.83 4.79 -7.03
C GLY A 62 -0.59 3.31 -6.77
N ALA A 63 -0.77 2.85 -5.53
CA ALA A 63 -0.64 1.44 -5.18
C ALA A 63 -1.73 0.61 -5.87
N VAL A 64 -1.31 -0.45 -6.54
CA VAL A 64 -2.20 -1.37 -7.27
C VAL A 64 -2.79 -2.41 -6.31
N ASN A 65 -2.21 -2.59 -5.14
CA ASN A 65 -2.72 -3.49 -4.11
C ASN A 65 -2.37 -2.96 -2.72
N CYS A 66 -3.25 -3.16 -1.74
CA CYS A 66 -2.99 -2.82 -0.35
C CYS A 66 -3.38 -3.99 0.55
N LEU A 67 -2.41 -4.63 1.18
CA LEU A 67 -2.63 -5.73 2.12
C LEU A 67 -2.55 -5.23 3.56
N LEU A 68 -3.47 -5.69 4.40
CA LEU A 68 -3.33 -5.59 5.85
C LEU A 68 -2.54 -6.82 6.35
N VAL A 69 -1.41 -6.57 7.02
CA VAL A 69 -0.43 -7.59 7.48
C VAL A 69 -0.32 -7.59 9.00
#